data_AF-A0A1Y5TU25-F1
#
_entry.id   AF-A0A1Y5TU25-F1
#
_cell.length_a   1.000
_cell.length_b   1.000
_cell.length_c   1.000
_cell.angle_alpha   90.00
_cell.angle_beta   90.00
_cell.angle_gamma   90.00
#
_symmetry.space_group_name_H-M   'P 1'
#
loop_
_entity.id
_entity.type
_entity.pdbx_description
1 polymer ?
#
loop_
_entity_poly.entity_id
_entity_poly.type
_entity_poly.pdbx_seq_one_letter_code
_entity_poly.pdbx_strand_id
1 'polypeptide(L)'
;MLRGFDVLVAEGLDRLSRDQEHIAGLHKRMTFQGVEIVTKAEGSISEMHIGLGGTMSALFLRQLAQKTHRGLEGRVRAGKSAGGISYGYRLDRQPLSDGTFTTGDRAIDANEAAIVRRIFMEYDTGKSARTIAADLNKEGVPPPRDGARGWSFSTISGNWKRGTGILNNELYVGRLVWNRQRFVTDPETGKRQARPNPPQELIVEEVPHLRIVDDALWDWVKARQTGIRNEIVAARSEHPTAPASECGRRPAYLLSGLLECGCCGAGYIKISATRYGCSAARNRGTCDNRRSIARTDLEARVLHGLKEKLMHPELVREFIAEFHREMQKDQTDAQTTRQVSERRLAKSEPRSTGCLQPSPTGCITQA
;
A
#
# COMPACT_ATOMS: atom_id res chain seq x y z
N MET A 1 6.99 -37.36 25.01
CA MET A 1 5.65 -36.81 25.26
C MET A 1 5.80 -35.67 26.27
N LEU A 2 5.69 -34.42 25.83
CA LEU A 2 5.63 -33.27 26.76
C LEU A 2 4.16 -32.90 26.93
N ARG A 3 3.45 -33.58 27.84
CA ARG A 3 2.17 -33.09 28.38
C ARG A 3 2.51 -31.99 29.38
N GLY A 4 2.41 -30.74 28.96
CA GLY A 4 2.68 -29.58 29.83
C GLY A 4 1.43 -29.02 30.51
N PHE A 5 0.24 -29.30 29.96
CA PHE A 5 -1.06 -28.85 30.49
C PHE A 5 -2.20 -29.68 29.91
N ASP A 6 -3.31 -29.77 30.65
CA ASP A 6 -4.51 -30.54 30.27
C ASP A 6 -5.67 -29.64 29.81
N VAL A 7 -5.63 -28.35 30.15
CA VAL A 7 -6.67 -27.38 29.81
C VAL A 7 -6.05 -26.08 29.32
N LEU A 8 -6.55 -25.55 28.21
CA LEU A 8 -6.25 -24.22 27.70
C LEU A 8 -7.40 -23.27 28.04
N VAL A 9 -7.12 -22.25 28.86
CA VAL A 9 -8.13 -21.28 29.32
C VAL A 9 -7.95 -19.92 28.65
N ALA A 10 -9.02 -19.32 28.15
CA ALA A 10 -9.02 -17.97 27.59
C ALA A 10 -10.27 -17.16 27.99
N GLU A 11 -10.24 -15.84 27.80
CA GLU A 11 -11.41 -14.98 28.01
C GLU A 11 -12.53 -15.30 26.99
N GLY A 12 -12.15 -15.49 25.72
CA GLY A 12 -13.04 -15.79 24.60
C GLY A 12 -12.22 -16.30 23.41
N LEU A 13 -12.88 -16.88 22.40
CA LEU A 13 -12.21 -17.44 21.21
C LEU A 13 -11.39 -16.39 20.43
N ASP A 14 -11.81 -15.13 20.41
CA ASP A 14 -11.14 -14.02 19.71
C ASP A 14 -9.76 -13.67 20.30
N ARG A 15 -9.48 -14.11 21.54
CA ARG A 15 -8.17 -13.99 22.19
C ARG A 15 -7.18 -15.05 21.76
N LEU A 16 -7.68 -16.21 21.34
CA LEU A 16 -6.86 -17.30 20.80
C LEU A 16 -6.50 -17.02 19.33
N SER A 17 -7.49 -16.60 18.53
CA SER A 17 -7.29 -16.11 17.17
C SER A 17 -8.56 -15.44 16.66
N ARG A 18 -8.43 -14.47 15.74
CA ARG A 18 -9.57 -13.88 15.02
C ARG A 18 -9.85 -14.55 13.67
N ASP A 19 -8.96 -15.47 13.28
CA ASP A 19 -9.07 -16.25 12.05
C ASP A 19 -9.70 -17.62 12.36
N GLN A 20 -10.76 -17.96 11.63
CA GLN A 20 -11.52 -19.19 11.83
C GLN A 20 -10.72 -20.45 11.46
N GLU A 21 -9.87 -20.38 10.44
CA GLU A 21 -8.99 -21.49 10.04
C GLU A 21 -7.98 -21.77 11.16
N HIS A 22 -7.42 -20.72 11.75
CA HIS A 22 -6.50 -20.85 12.89
C HIS A 22 -7.19 -21.45 14.13
N ILE A 23 -8.41 -21.00 14.48
CA ILE A 23 -9.15 -21.55 15.63
C ILE A 23 -9.48 -23.03 15.39
N ALA A 24 -9.96 -23.37 14.20
CA ALA A 24 -10.28 -24.77 13.85
C ALA A 24 -9.02 -25.66 13.90
N GLY A 25 -7.89 -25.15 13.39
CA GLY A 25 -6.59 -25.83 13.47
C GLY A 25 -6.11 -26.01 14.91
N LEU A 26 -6.26 -24.99 15.76
CA LEU A 26 -5.92 -25.04 17.18
C LEU A 26 -6.75 -26.10 17.91
N HIS A 27 -8.08 -26.07 17.77
CA HIS A 27 -8.97 -27.05 18.39
C HIS A 27 -8.60 -28.47 17.96
N LYS A 28 -8.43 -28.73 16.66
CA LYS A 28 -8.04 -30.04 16.15
C LYS A 28 -6.74 -30.56 16.78
N ARG A 29 -5.73 -29.69 16.98
CA ARG A 29 -4.45 -30.04 17.62
C ARG A 29 -4.61 -30.30 19.11
N MET A 30 -5.41 -29.49 19.81
CA MET A 30 -5.66 -29.66 21.25
C MET A 30 -6.46 -30.95 21.52
N THR A 31 -7.54 -31.19 20.77
CA THR A 31 -8.33 -32.43 20.86
C THR A 31 -7.48 -33.67 20.60
N PHE A 32 -6.58 -33.64 19.60
CA PHE A 32 -5.66 -34.75 19.32
C PHE A 32 -4.72 -35.06 20.50
N GLN A 33 -4.35 -34.04 21.29
CA GLN A 33 -3.51 -34.20 22.48
C GLN A 33 -4.31 -34.50 23.75
N GLY A 34 -5.65 -34.53 23.65
CA GLY A 34 -6.56 -34.68 24.79
C GLY A 34 -6.64 -33.44 25.68
N VAL A 35 -6.30 -32.27 25.14
CA VAL A 35 -6.34 -30.98 25.85
C VAL A 35 -7.69 -30.32 25.58
N GLU A 36 -8.38 -29.92 26.65
CA GLU A 36 -9.65 -29.20 26.56
C GLU A 36 -9.42 -27.69 26.39
N ILE A 37 -10.23 -27.03 25.57
CA ILE A 37 -10.21 -25.56 25.46
C ILE A 37 -11.45 -25.03 26.18
N VAL A 38 -11.25 -24.16 27.16
CA VAL A 38 -12.33 -23.54 27.94
C VAL A 38 -12.22 -22.02 27.83
N THR A 39 -13.31 -21.35 27.46
CA THR A 39 -13.39 -19.89 27.50
C THR A 39 -14.34 -19.41 28.59
N LYS A 40 -14.09 -18.21 29.13
CA LYS A 40 -15.01 -17.58 30.09
C LYS A 40 -16.37 -17.28 29.44
N ALA A 41 -16.38 -16.93 28.16
CA ALA A 41 -17.59 -16.52 27.44
C ALA A 41 -18.46 -17.70 26.99
N GLU A 42 -17.86 -18.79 26.51
CA GLU A 42 -18.59 -19.89 25.86
C GLU A 42 -18.50 -21.22 26.63
N GLY A 43 -17.67 -21.30 27.67
CA GLY A 43 -17.43 -22.53 28.40
C GLY A 43 -16.52 -23.49 27.62
N SER A 44 -16.80 -24.80 27.68
CA SER A 44 -16.04 -25.80 26.93
C SER A 44 -16.29 -25.63 25.43
N ILE A 45 -15.20 -25.40 24.68
CA ILE A 45 -15.28 -25.15 23.25
C ILE A 45 -15.52 -26.45 22.51
N SER A 46 -16.58 -26.46 21.70
CA SER A 46 -16.93 -27.55 20.79
C SER A 46 -16.84 -27.09 19.33
N GLU A 47 -16.94 -28.03 18.38
CA GLU A 47 -16.96 -27.72 16.95
C GLU A 47 -18.07 -26.72 16.57
N MET A 48 -19.19 -26.76 17.28
CA MET A 48 -20.30 -25.82 17.09
C MET A 48 -19.90 -24.38 17.45
N HIS A 49 -19.15 -24.20 18.54
CA HIS A 49 -18.65 -22.89 18.97
C HIS A 49 -17.66 -22.31 17.96
N ILE A 50 -16.85 -23.17 17.34
CA ILE A 50 -15.88 -22.75 16.31
C ILE A 50 -16.60 -22.33 15.01
N GLY A 51 -17.59 -23.10 14.58
CA GLY A 51 -18.40 -22.79 13.40
C GLY A 51 -19.27 -21.55 13.59
N LEU A 52 -20.03 -21.49 14.68
CA LEU A 52 -20.97 -20.42 14.98
C LEU A 52 -20.25 -19.14 15.47
N GLY A 53 -19.27 -19.27 16.35
CA GLY A 53 -18.46 -18.14 16.83
C GLY A 53 -17.63 -17.51 15.72
N GLY A 54 -17.07 -18.33 14.82
CA GLY A 54 -16.35 -17.86 13.63
C GLY A 54 -17.23 -17.06 12.67
N THR A 55 -18.42 -17.58 12.35
CA THR A 55 -19.39 -16.87 11.48
C THR A 55 -19.92 -15.60 12.14
N MET A 56 -20.25 -15.63 13.43
CA MET A 56 -20.73 -14.46 14.17
C MET A 56 -19.66 -13.36 14.26
N SER A 57 -18.39 -13.74 14.50
CA SER A 57 -17.26 -12.80 14.51
C SER A 57 -17.04 -12.18 13.12
N ALA A 58 -17.11 -12.98 12.05
CA ALA A 58 -16.98 -12.49 10.69
C ALA A 58 -18.13 -11.54 10.31
N LEU A 59 -19.36 -11.85 10.71
CA LEU A 59 -20.52 -10.97 10.53
C LEU A 59 -20.37 -9.67 11.32
N PHE A 60 -19.94 -9.73 12.57
CA PHE A 60 -19.70 -8.55 13.40
C PHE A 60 -18.64 -7.63 12.76
N LEU A 61 -17.51 -8.18 12.31
CA LEU A 61 -16.47 -7.40 11.63
C LEU A 61 -16.99 -6.74 10.34
N ARG A 62 -17.80 -7.45 9.54
CA ARG A 62 -18.43 -6.89 8.34
C ARG A 62 -19.41 -5.77 8.69
N GLN A 63 -20.27 -5.97 9.68
CA GLN A 63 -21.22 -4.96 10.14
C GLN A 63 -20.50 -3.74 10.71
N LEU A 64 -19.43 -3.94 11.49
CA LEU A 64 -18.61 -2.87 12.05
C LEU A 64 -17.94 -2.06 10.93
N ALA A 65 -17.36 -2.72 9.93
CA ALA A 65 -16.79 -2.07 8.76
C ALA A 65 -17.84 -1.24 8.01
N GLN A 66 -19.04 -1.80 7.78
CA GLN A 66 -20.15 -1.09 7.12
C GLN A 66 -20.65 0.11 7.94
N LYS A 67 -20.82 -0.03 9.27
CA LYS A 67 -21.23 1.07 10.16
C LYS A 67 -20.17 2.18 10.17
N THR A 68 -18.90 1.81 10.26
CA THR A 68 -17.78 2.76 10.21
C THR A 68 -17.73 3.48 8.88
N HIS A 69 -17.86 2.75 7.76
CA HIS A 69 -17.89 3.33 6.42
C HIS A 69 -19.04 4.33 6.27
N ARG A 70 -20.26 3.95 6.68
CA ARG A 70 -21.42 4.85 6.67
C ARG A 70 -21.22 6.08 7.54
N GLY A 71 -20.60 5.93 8.71
CA GLY A 71 -20.26 7.05 9.58
C GLY A 71 -19.26 8.01 8.94
N LEU A 72 -18.20 7.48 8.31
CA LEU A 72 -17.21 8.28 7.58
C LEU A 72 -17.83 8.98 6.37
N GLU A 73 -18.67 8.28 5.61
CA GLU A 73 -19.45 8.84 4.51
C GLU A 73 -20.33 10.00 4.99
N GLY A 74 -21.09 9.83 6.08
CA GLY A 74 -21.89 10.91 6.67
C GLY A 74 -21.06 12.14 7.05
N ARG A 75 -19.82 11.94 7.54
CA ARG A 75 -18.90 13.05 7.83
C ARG A 75 -18.45 13.77 6.56
N VAL A 76 -18.11 13.04 5.51
CA VAL A 76 -17.72 13.63 4.22
C VAL A 76 -18.85 14.45 3.64
N ARG A 77 -20.08 13.91 3.63
CA ARG A 77 -21.29 14.62 3.19
C ARG A 77 -21.57 15.91 3.98
N ALA A 78 -21.15 15.95 5.24
CA ALA A 78 -21.19 17.15 6.06
C ALA A 78 -19.99 18.11 5.84
N GLY A 79 -19.17 17.89 4.81
CA GLY A 79 -17.95 18.67 4.52
C GLY A 79 -16.77 18.41 5.45
N LYS A 80 -16.88 17.44 6.36
CA LYS A 80 -15.87 17.15 7.40
C LYS A 80 -14.82 16.14 6.94
N SER A 81 -13.70 16.08 7.65
CA SER A 81 -12.64 15.10 7.40
C SER A 81 -13.04 13.70 7.84
N ALA A 82 -12.88 12.74 6.94
CA ALA A 82 -12.95 11.31 7.21
C ALA A 82 -11.56 10.63 7.28
N GLY A 83 -10.49 11.42 7.41
CA GLY A 83 -9.12 10.91 7.47
C GLY A 83 -8.11 11.96 7.91
N GLY A 84 -6.87 11.82 7.40
CA GLY A 84 -5.78 12.77 7.66
C GLY A 84 -6.04 14.16 7.08
N ILE A 85 -5.18 15.11 7.46
CA ILE A 85 -5.25 16.50 7.04
C ILE A 85 -4.29 16.72 5.89
N SER A 86 -4.73 17.45 4.87
CA SER A 86 -3.87 17.86 3.77
C SER A 86 -3.07 19.09 4.15
N TYR A 87 -1.84 19.20 3.64
CA TYR A 87 -1.02 20.41 3.75
C TYR A 87 -1.79 21.64 3.24
N GLY A 88 -1.64 22.79 3.89
CA GLY A 88 -2.46 23.98 3.64
C GLY A 88 -3.65 24.12 4.60
N TYR A 89 -3.89 23.12 5.45
CA TYR A 89 -5.02 23.08 6.37
C TYR A 89 -4.58 22.64 7.76
N ARG A 90 -5.30 23.12 8.77
CA ARG A 90 -5.15 22.71 10.17
C ARG A 90 -6.48 22.21 10.71
N LEU A 91 -6.44 21.43 11.80
CA LEU A 91 -7.66 21.09 12.54
C LEU A 91 -8.30 22.36 13.04
N ASP A 92 -9.62 22.43 12.87
CA ASP A 92 -10.45 23.38 13.58
C ASP A 92 -11.28 22.62 14.61
N ARG A 93 -11.13 22.99 15.88
CA ARG A 93 -11.81 22.34 17.01
C ARG A 93 -12.53 23.43 17.79
N GLN A 94 -13.83 23.56 17.52
CA GLN A 94 -14.68 24.52 18.18
C GLN A 94 -15.34 23.86 19.39
N PRO A 95 -15.52 24.56 20.52
CA PRO A 95 -16.26 24.03 21.66
C PRO A 95 -17.75 23.88 21.31
N LEU A 96 -18.34 22.77 21.74
CA LEU A 96 -19.79 22.49 21.66
C LEU A 96 -20.46 22.84 22.99
N SER A 97 -21.79 22.97 22.97
CA SER A 97 -22.59 23.30 24.15
C SER A 97 -22.54 22.25 25.27
N ASP A 98 -22.14 21.02 24.95
CA ASP A 98 -21.98 19.89 25.89
C ASP A 98 -20.57 19.81 26.50
N GLY A 99 -19.70 20.78 26.22
CA GLY A 99 -18.31 20.79 26.68
C GLY A 99 -17.36 19.90 25.86
N THR A 100 -17.86 19.23 24.82
CA THR A 100 -17.01 18.51 23.86
C THR A 100 -16.50 19.43 22.75
N PHE A 101 -15.61 18.94 21.89
CA PHE A 101 -15.09 19.71 20.74
C PHE A 101 -15.59 19.11 19.44
N THR A 102 -15.81 19.97 18.44
CA THR A 102 -16.12 19.52 17.09
C THR A 102 -14.98 18.68 16.53
N THR A 103 -15.31 17.73 15.65
CA THR A 103 -14.32 16.81 15.07
C THR A 103 -14.39 16.76 13.56
N GLY A 104 -13.23 16.86 12.92
CA GLY A 104 -13.08 16.75 11.48
C GLY A 104 -13.28 18.06 10.73
N ASP A 105 -13.60 19.15 11.43
CA ASP A 105 -13.58 20.49 10.85
C ASP A 105 -12.13 20.91 10.57
N ARG A 106 -11.98 21.75 9.55
CA ARG A 106 -10.68 22.20 9.04
C ARG A 106 -10.75 23.70 8.79
N ALA A 107 -9.64 24.36 9.05
CA ALA A 107 -9.42 25.74 8.66
C ALA A 107 -8.20 25.83 7.75
N ILE A 108 -8.17 26.83 6.89
CA ILE A 108 -7.01 27.13 6.06
C ILE A 108 -5.88 27.61 6.98
N ASP A 109 -4.70 27.00 6.85
CA ASP A 109 -3.48 27.55 7.42
C ASP A 109 -2.89 28.55 6.42
N ALA A 110 -2.86 29.84 6.79
CA ALA A 110 -2.45 30.90 5.86
C ALA A 110 -1.02 30.72 5.33
N ASN A 111 -0.10 30.21 6.16
CA ASN A 111 1.31 30.02 5.80
C ASN A 111 1.46 28.85 4.84
N GLU A 112 0.91 27.69 5.18
CA GLU A 112 0.98 26.52 4.30
C GLU A 112 0.19 26.75 3.01
N ALA A 113 -0.95 27.45 3.06
CA ALA A 113 -1.75 27.81 1.89
C ALA A 113 -1.00 28.74 0.92
N ALA A 114 -0.17 29.66 1.44
CA ALA A 114 0.70 30.47 0.60
C ALA A 114 1.74 29.61 -0.14
N ILE A 115 2.29 28.59 0.51
CA ILE A 115 3.20 27.63 -0.13
C ILE A 115 2.46 26.80 -1.18
N VAL A 116 1.23 26.36 -0.92
CA VAL A 116 0.40 25.65 -1.91
C VAL A 116 0.19 26.52 -3.15
N ARG A 117 -0.27 27.77 -2.98
CA ARG A 117 -0.45 28.71 -4.11
C ARG A 117 0.84 28.90 -4.90
N ARG A 118 1.96 29.11 -4.20
CA ARG A 118 3.28 29.22 -4.81
C ARG A 118 3.64 27.99 -5.64
N ILE A 119 3.41 26.77 -5.12
CA ILE A 119 3.68 25.52 -5.85
C ILE A 119 2.87 25.47 -7.14
N PHE A 120 1.59 25.84 -7.10
CA PHE A 120 0.73 25.87 -8.29
C PHE A 120 1.22 26.90 -9.31
N MET A 121 1.53 28.13 -8.90
CA MET A 121 2.05 29.19 -9.77
C MET A 121 3.42 28.83 -10.37
N GLU A 122 4.36 28.34 -9.56
CA GLU A 122 5.67 27.92 -10.05
C GLU A 122 5.56 26.75 -11.03
N TYR A 123 4.63 25.83 -10.79
CA TYR A 123 4.37 24.77 -11.76
C TYR A 123 3.73 25.33 -13.02
N ASP A 124 2.79 26.26 -12.95
CA ASP A 124 2.19 26.84 -14.14
C ASP A 124 3.23 27.57 -15.02
N THR A 125 4.11 28.37 -14.41
CA THR A 125 5.20 29.10 -15.09
C THR A 125 6.28 28.24 -15.73
N GLY A 126 6.21 26.91 -15.61
CA GLY A 126 7.12 26.01 -16.32
C GLY A 126 8.08 25.22 -15.42
N LYS A 127 8.20 25.53 -14.12
CA LYS A 127 9.11 24.76 -13.25
C LYS A 127 8.66 23.31 -13.12
N SER A 128 9.63 22.42 -13.00
CA SER A 128 9.36 21.00 -12.76
C SER A 128 9.09 20.74 -11.27
N ALA A 129 8.30 19.71 -10.94
CA ALA A 129 8.07 19.32 -9.54
C ALA A 129 9.37 18.97 -8.78
N ARG A 130 10.44 18.55 -9.48
CA ARG A 130 11.76 18.33 -8.86
C ARG A 130 12.44 19.64 -8.50
N THR A 131 12.37 20.63 -9.38
CA THR A 131 12.91 21.97 -9.17
C THR A 131 12.21 22.64 -8.00
N ILE A 132 10.87 22.64 -8.00
CA ILE A 132 10.07 23.21 -6.91
C ILE A 132 10.42 22.55 -5.56
N ALA A 133 10.51 21.21 -5.52
CA ALA A 133 10.91 20.52 -4.29
C ALA A 133 12.32 20.91 -3.81
N ALA A 134 13.28 21.07 -4.73
CA ALA A 134 14.64 21.48 -4.41
C ALA A 134 14.69 22.92 -3.90
N ASP A 135 13.96 23.84 -4.53
CA ASP A 135 13.87 25.24 -4.13
C ASP A 135 13.28 25.37 -2.72
N LEU A 136 12.16 24.69 -2.45
CA LEU A 136 11.53 24.66 -1.11
C LEU A 136 12.47 24.09 -0.04
N ASN A 137 13.23 23.05 -0.36
CA ASN A 137 14.21 22.49 0.57
C ASN A 137 15.38 23.43 0.82
N LYS A 138 15.87 24.11 -0.22
CA LYS A 138 16.96 25.08 -0.12
C LYS A 138 16.56 26.27 0.77
N GLU A 139 15.29 26.65 0.73
CA GLU A 139 14.72 27.72 1.55
C GLU A 139 14.31 27.26 2.96
N GLY A 140 14.43 25.97 3.27
CA GLY A 140 14.07 25.43 4.59
C GLY A 140 12.57 25.35 4.86
N VAL A 141 11.73 25.34 3.82
CA VAL A 141 10.27 25.23 3.97
C VAL A 141 9.90 23.84 4.53
N PRO A 142 9.17 23.76 5.65
CA PRO A 142 8.78 22.46 6.23
C PRO A 142 7.93 21.62 5.26
N PRO A 143 8.22 20.31 5.11
CA PRO A 143 7.40 19.42 4.29
C PRO A 143 6.13 18.96 5.03
N PRO A 144 5.08 18.48 4.31
CA PRO A 144 3.80 18.07 4.89
C PRO A 144 3.80 16.94 5.92
N ARG A 145 4.91 16.22 6.08
CA ARG A 145 5.01 15.04 6.94
C ARG A 145 6.05 15.32 8.00
N ASP A 146 5.67 15.21 9.26
CA ASP A 146 6.59 15.25 10.39
C ASP A 146 7.68 14.17 10.23
N GLY A 147 8.94 14.55 10.46
CA GLY A 147 10.10 13.69 10.28
C GLY A 147 10.48 13.39 8.83
N ALA A 148 9.82 14.00 7.83
CA ALA A 148 10.28 13.88 6.45
C ALA A 148 11.63 14.59 6.26
N ARG A 149 12.55 13.96 5.52
CA ARG A 149 13.87 14.51 5.18
C ARG A 149 13.81 15.62 4.10
N GLY A 150 12.74 16.42 4.08
CA GLY A 150 12.45 17.46 3.09
C GLY A 150 11.41 17.08 2.02
N TRP A 151 11.03 18.08 1.24
CA TRP A 151 10.17 17.98 0.06
C TRP A 151 10.75 17.02 -0.97
N SER A 152 9.89 16.19 -1.56
CA SER A 152 10.25 15.35 -2.70
C SER A 152 9.34 15.66 -3.88
N PHE A 153 9.82 15.42 -5.09
CA PHE A 153 9.01 15.58 -6.29
C PHE A 153 7.68 14.81 -6.20
N SER A 154 7.69 13.62 -5.58
CA SER A 154 6.51 12.77 -5.42
C SER A 154 5.47 13.37 -4.47
N THR A 155 5.88 14.20 -3.51
CA THR A 155 4.94 14.95 -2.64
C THR A 155 4.19 16.01 -3.45
N ILE A 156 4.87 16.65 -4.41
CA ILE A 156 4.27 17.69 -5.26
C ILE A 156 3.44 17.06 -6.38
N SER A 157 4.03 16.19 -7.21
CA SER A 157 3.37 15.63 -8.39
C SER A 157 2.44 14.45 -8.08
N GLY A 158 2.79 13.65 -7.07
CA GLY A 158 2.08 12.44 -6.64
C GLY A 158 1.62 11.52 -7.77
N ASN A 159 0.48 10.86 -7.56
CA ASN A 159 -0.15 9.97 -8.52
C ASN A 159 -1.53 10.53 -8.90
N TRP A 160 -1.67 10.90 -10.16
CA TRP A 160 -2.87 11.53 -10.69
C TRP A 160 -4.12 10.64 -10.62
N LYS A 161 -4.00 9.33 -10.90
CA LYS A 161 -5.12 8.38 -10.79
C LYS A 161 -5.62 8.22 -9.35
N ARG A 162 -4.70 8.30 -8.39
CA ARG A 162 -5.02 8.21 -6.96
C ARG A 162 -5.41 9.57 -6.35
N GLY A 163 -5.30 10.66 -7.10
CA GLY A 163 -5.48 12.02 -6.58
C GLY A 163 -4.48 12.39 -5.47
N THR A 164 -3.29 11.79 -5.47
CA THR A 164 -2.28 12.08 -4.44
C THR A 164 -1.28 13.13 -4.91
N GLY A 165 -0.68 13.84 -3.96
CA GLY A 165 0.27 14.93 -4.20
C GLY A 165 -0.41 16.29 -4.23
N ILE A 166 0.37 17.35 -3.95
CA ILE A 166 -0.14 18.72 -3.83
C ILE A 166 -0.90 19.14 -5.10
N LEU A 167 -0.33 18.88 -6.28
CA LEU A 167 -0.94 19.30 -7.55
C LEU A 167 -2.22 18.53 -7.93
N ASN A 168 -2.59 17.46 -7.21
CA ASN A 168 -3.77 16.64 -7.51
C ASN A 168 -4.84 16.67 -6.41
N ASN A 169 -4.60 17.41 -5.32
CA ASN A 169 -5.55 17.48 -4.22
C ASN A 169 -6.67 18.46 -4.56
N GLU A 170 -7.83 17.92 -4.93
CA GLU A 170 -9.03 18.69 -5.30
C GLU A 170 -9.62 19.54 -4.16
N LEU A 171 -9.23 19.28 -2.91
CA LEU A 171 -9.64 20.13 -1.79
C LEU A 171 -9.18 21.58 -1.98
N TYR A 172 -8.06 21.80 -2.68
CA TYR A 172 -7.52 23.14 -2.93
C TYR A 172 -8.43 24.02 -3.80
N VAL A 173 -9.32 23.43 -4.59
CA VAL A 173 -10.35 24.16 -5.37
C VAL A 173 -11.72 24.11 -4.69
N GLY A 174 -11.80 23.56 -3.48
CA GLY A 174 -13.04 23.45 -2.71
C GLY A 174 -13.82 22.18 -2.98
N ARG A 175 -13.21 21.11 -3.52
CA ARG A 175 -13.89 19.82 -3.75
C ARG A 175 -13.35 18.73 -2.83
N LEU A 176 -14.16 18.29 -1.89
CA LEU A 176 -13.84 17.18 -0.99
C LEU A 176 -14.21 15.86 -1.65
N VAL A 177 -13.20 15.13 -2.13
CA VAL A 177 -13.40 13.82 -2.77
C VAL A 177 -12.92 12.69 -1.85
N TRP A 178 -13.81 11.73 -1.60
CA TRP A 178 -13.57 10.58 -0.75
C TRP A 178 -13.89 9.26 -1.49
N ASN A 179 -13.52 8.15 -0.87
CA ASN A 179 -13.74 6.79 -1.38
C ASN A 179 -13.02 6.44 -2.70
N ARG A 180 -11.86 7.04 -2.99
CA ARG A 180 -11.09 6.77 -4.23
C ARG A 180 -10.56 5.33 -4.34
N GLN A 181 -10.26 4.67 -3.22
CA GLN A 181 -9.66 3.34 -3.21
C GLN A 181 -10.01 2.59 -1.93
N ARG A 182 -10.04 1.26 -2.03
CA ARG A 182 -10.15 0.33 -0.90
C ARG A 182 -8.90 -0.51 -0.75
N PHE A 183 -8.64 -0.97 0.47
CA PHE A 183 -7.54 -1.89 0.73
C PHE A 183 -8.09 -3.30 0.91
N VAL A 184 -7.57 -4.24 0.14
CA VAL A 184 -7.90 -5.65 0.22
C VAL A 184 -6.65 -6.40 0.67
N THR A 185 -6.78 -7.23 1.70
CA THR A 185 -5.67 -8.08 2.16
C THR A 185 -5.60 -9.31 1.28
N ASP A 186 -4.41 -9.59 0.77
CA ASP A 186 -4.11 -10.82 0.06
C ASP A 186 -4.13 -12.01 1.05
N PRO A 187 -4.96 -13.03 0.82
CA PRO A 187 -5.08 -14.16 1.74
C PRO A 187 -3.83 -15.03 1.81
N GLU A 188 -2.98 -15.03 0.79
CA GLU A 188 -1.77 -15.87 0.75
C GLU A 188 -0.56 -15.16 1.33
N THR A 189 -0.40 -13.88 0.98
CA THR A 189 0.79 -13.12 1.40
C THR A 189 0.54 -12.28 2.66
N GLY A 190 -0.72 -12.14 3.09
CA GLY A 190 -1.11 -11.23 4.17
C GLY A 190 -0.92 -9.74 3.83
N LYS A 191 -0.46 -9.41 2.62
CA LYS A 191 -0.13 -8.04 2.23
C LYS A 191 -1.39 -7.27 1.87
N ARG A 192 -1.51 -6.04 2.38
CA ARG A 192 -2.58 -5.13 2.00
C ARG A 192 -2.31 -4.52 0.62
N GLN A 193 -3.23 -4.71 -0.31
CA GLN A 193 -3.18 -4.17 -1.65
C GLN A 193 -4.25 -3.09 -1.83
N ALA A 194 -3.86 -1.96 -2.42
CA ALA A 194 -4.79 -0.89 -2.78
C ALA A 194 -5.50 -1.22 -4.10
N ARG A 195 -6.83 -1.13 -4.12
CA ARG A 195 -7.67 -1.28 -5.31
C ARG A 195 -8.46 0.02 -5.53
N PRO A 196 -8.41 0.64 -6.72
CA PRO A 196 -9.24 1.80 -7.01
C PRO A 196 -10.71 1.40 -6.96
N ASN A 197 -11.55 2.31 -6.46
CA ASN A 197 -13.00 2.14 -6.52
C ASN A 197 -13.53 2.70 -7.86
N PRO A 198 -14.67 2.18 -8.35
CA PRO A 198 -15.29 2.70 -9.55
C PRO A 198 -15.80 4.14 -9.34
N PRO A 199 -15.83 5.00 -10.38
CA PRO A 199 -16.23 6.41 -10.29
C PRO A 199 -17.57 6.65 -9.58
N GLN A 200 -18.53 5.73 -9.70
CA GLN A 200 -19.86 5.82 -9.12
C GLN A 200 -19.86 5.69 -7.58
N GLU A 201 -18.83 5.07 -7.00
CA GLU A 201 -18.67 4.96 -5.55
C GLU A 201 -17.92 6.16 -4.95
N LEU A 202 -17.37 7.06 -5.77
CA LEU A 202 -16.68 8.25 -5.28
C LEU A 202 -17.71 9.25 -4.75
N ILE A 203 -17.42 9.79 -3.57
CA ILE A 203 -18.23 10.83 -2.95
C ILE A 203 -17.51 12.15 -3.16
N VAL A 204 -18.17 13.10 -3.79
CA VAL A 204 -17.65 14.44 -4.09
C VAL A 204 -18.58 15.44 -3.42
N GLU A 205 -18.02 16.25 -2.53
CA GLU A 205 -18.77 17.27 -1.78
C GLU A 205 -18.13 18.64 -2.00
N GLU A 206 -18.97 19.63 -2.28
CA GLU A 206 -18.54 21.02 -2.51
C GLU A 206 -18.33 21.74 -1.17
N VAL A 207 -17.11 22.21 -0.95
CA VAL A 207 -16.64 22.91 0.25
C VAL A 207 -15.87 24.19 -0.14
N PRO A 208 -16.52 25.18 -0.78
CA PRO A 208 -15.85 26.37 -1.32
C PRO A 208 -15.12 27.20 -0.26
N HIS A 209 -15.57 27.16 1.00
CA HIS A 209 -14.92 27.84 2.13
C HIS A 209 -13.51 27.28 2.45
N LEU A 210 -13.15 26.10 1.94
CA LEU A 210 -11.82 25.51 2.07
C LEU A 210 -10.92 25.75 0.84
N ARG A 211 -11.35 26.56 -0.12
CA ARG A 211 -10.59 26.84 -1.34
C ARG A 211 -9.29 27.60 -1.04
N ILE A 212 -8.18 27.15 -1.63
CA ILE A 212 -6.84 27.77 -1.55
C ILE A 212 -6.40 28.32 -2.91
N VAL A 213 -6.82 27.66 -3.99
CA VAL A 213 -6.45 27.93 -5.40
C VAL A 213 -7.74 28.19 -6.19
N ASP A 214 -7.66 29.11 -7.15
CA ASP A 214 -8.73 29.43 -8.08
C ASP A 214 -8.89 28.37 -9.17
N ASP A 215 -10.10 28.28 -9.72
CA ASP A 215 -10.44 27.28 -10.73
C ASP A 215 -9.60 27.45 -12.01
N ALA A 216 -9.29 28.69 -12.40
CA ALA A 216 -8.45 28.96 -13.55
C ALA A 216 -7.04 28.39 -13.38
N LEU A 217 -6.29 28.76 -12.32
CA LEU A 217 -4.94 28.22 -12.07
C LEU A 217 -4.94 26.69 -11.98
N TRP A 218 -5.98 26.10 -11.37
CA TRP A 218 -6.13 24.65 -11.34
C TRP A 218 -6.24 24.06 -12.75
N ASP A 219 -7.09 24.62 -13.61
CA ASP A 219 -7.32 24.14 -14.97
C ASP A 219 -6.06 24.28 -15.83
N TRP A 220 -5.32 25.39 -15.72
CA TRP A 220 -4.02 25.57 -16.40
C TRP A 220 -3.02 24.48 -16.00
N VAL A 221 -2.89 24.21 -14.70
CA VAL A 221 -2.02 23.15 -14.18
C VAL A 221 -2.46 21.77 -14.67
N LYS A 222 -3.77 21.48 -14.73
CA LYS A 222 -4.31 20.21 -15.24
C LYS A 222 -4.09 20.04 -16.74
N ALA A 223 -4.26 21.10 -17.51
CA ALA A 223 -3.95 21.14 -18.93
C ALA A 223 -2.46 20.83 -19.16
N ARG A 224 -1.56 21.48 -18.41
CA ARG A 224 -0.12 21.21 -18.46
C ARG A 224 0.24 19.77 -18.10
N GLN A 225 -0.32 19.22 -17.00
CA GLN A 225 -0.11 17.83 -16.61
C GLN A 225 -0.57 16.86 -17.70
N THR A 226 -1.67 17.18 -18.38
CA THR A 226 -2.22 16.36 -19.47
C THR A 226 -1.38 16.46 -20.73
N GLY A 227 -0.92 17.65 -21.10
CA GLY A 227 0.00 17.87 -22.22
C GLY A 227 1.30 17.05 -22.07
N ILE A 228 1.98 17.21 -20.94
CA ILE A 228 3.21 16.44 -20.62
C ILE A 228 2.94 14.93 -20.68
N ARG A 229 1.79 14.47 -20.18
CA ARG A 229 1.42 13.05 -20.22
C ARG A 229 1.23 12.58 -21.66
N ASN A 230 0.51 13.34 -22.47
CA ASN A 230 0.25 13.00 -23.87
C ASN A 230 1.54 12.93 -24.67
N GLU A 231 2.48 13.87 -24.44
CA GLU A 231 3.83 13.82 -25.03
C GLU A 231 4.59 12.55 -24.63
N ILE A 232 4.58 12.20 -23.33
CA ILE A 232 5.23 10.97 -22.84
C ILE A 232 4.59 9.72 -23.46
N VAL A 233 3.26 9.70 -23.62
CA VAL A 233 2.55 8.57 -24.24
C VAL A 233 2.87 8.50 -25.73
N ALA A 234 2.85 9.62 -26.46
CA ALA A 234 3.20 9.69 -27.88
C ALA A 234 4.63 9.19 -28.14
N ALA A 235 5.60 9.68 -27.37
CA ALA A 235 7.00 9.24 -27.45
C ALA A 235 7.19 7.75 -27.10
N ARG A 236 6.24 7.13 -26.38
CA ARG A 236 6.25 5.69 -26.09
C ARG A 236 5.56 4.87 -27.17
N SER A 237 4.57 5.42 -27.88
CA SER A 237 3.91 4.75 -29.00
C SER A 237 4.88 4.44 -30.15
N GLU A 238 5.95 5.24 -30.29
CA GLU A 238 7.08 4.98 -31.19
C GLU A 238 7.92 3.73 -30.79
N HIS A 239 7.79 3.26 -29.54
CA HIS A 239 8.45 2.08 -28.99
C HIS A 239 7.49 1.19 -28.18
N PRO A 240 6.59 0.43 -28.85
CA PRO A 240 5.43 -0.24 -28.23
C PRO A 240 5.74 -1.33 -27.18
N THR A 241 6.98 -1.82 -27.13
CA THR A 241 7.39 -2.94 -26.28
C THR A 241 7.81 -2.53 -24.85
N ALA A 242 7.84 -1.22 -24.55
CA ALA A 242 8.20 -0.74 -23.22
C ALA A 242 7.01 -0.89 -22.24
N PRO A 243 7.14 -1.65 -21.13
CA PRO A 243 6.05 -1.81 -20.18
C PRO A 243 5.62 -0.47 -19.58
N ALA A 244 4.31 -0.27 -19.42
CA ALA A 244 3.77 0.91 -18.76
C ALA A 244 4.40 1.07 -17.37
N SER A 245 5.11 2.18 -17.16
CA SER A 245 5.83 2.49 -15.91
C SER A 245 4.94 2.48 -14.66
N GLU A 246 3.63 2.55 -14.85
CA GLU A 246 2.61 2.55 -13.80
C GLU A 246 2.20 1.13 -13.34
N CYS A 247 2.43 0.09 -14.16
CA CYS A 247 1.99 -1.28 -13.89
C CYS A 247 3.12 -2.33 -13.93
N GLY A 248 4.29 -2.02 -14.48
CA GLY A 248 5.43 -2.93 -14.49
C GLY A 248 6.14 -2.98 -13.14
N ARG A 249 6.17 -4.15 -12.49
CA ARG A 249 7.11 -4.41 -11.39
C ARG A 249 8.51 -4.29 -12.00
N ARG A 250 9.23 -3.20 -11.70
CA ARG A 250 10.57 -2.97 -12.26
C ARG A 250 11.43 -4.20 -11.92
N PRO A 251 12.21 -4.73 -12.88
CA PRO A 251 13.08 -5.86 -12.61
C PRO A 251 13.95 -5.58 -11.38
N ALA A 252 13.96 -6.51 -10.44
CA ALA A 252 14.93 -6.49 -9.35
C ALA A 252 16.30 -6.81 -9.95
N TYR A 253 17.31 -6.03 -9.57
CA TYR A 253 18.70 -6.26 -9.95
C TYR A 253 19.48 -6.59 -8.68
N LEU A 254 20.68 -7.15 -8.84
CA LEU A 254 21.50 -7.68 -7.74
C LEU A 254 21.63 -6.70 -6.56
N LEU A 255 21.78 -5.41 -6.84
CA LEU A 255 22.05 -4.38 -5.83
C LEU A 255 20.83 -3.48 -5.55
N SER A 256 19.64 -3.87 -5.99
CA SER A 256 18.42 -3.10 -5.74
C SER A 256 18.10 -3.03 -4.24
N GLY A 257 18.11 -1.83 -3.67
CA GLY A 257 17.77 -1.59 -2.26
C GLY A 257 18.93 -1.71 -1.27
N LEU A 258 20.12 -2.08 -1.73
CA LEU A 258 21.32 -2.25 -0.88
C LEU A 258 22.30 -1.07 -0.93
N LEU A 259 22.14 -0.19 -1.93
CA LEU A 259 23.11 0.87 -2.20
C LEU A 259 22.74 2.15 -1.45
N GLU A 260 23.72 2.74 -0.78
CA GLU A 260 23.58 4.00 -0.06
C GLU A 260 24.62 5.03 -0.48
N CYS A 261 24.28 6.30 -0.31
CA CYS A 261 25.16 7.42 -0.60
C CYS A 261 26.08 7.69 0.58
N GLY A 262 27.40 7.56 0.39
CA GLY A 262 28.39 7.87 1.43
C GLY A 262 28.39 9.34 1.91
N CYS A 263 27.78 10.27 1.17
CA CYS A 263 27.71 11.67 1.58
C CYS A 263 26.53 12.00 2.51
N CYS A 264 25.39 11.34 2.33
CA CYS A 264 24.13 11.70 3.02
C CYS A 264 23.35 10.52 3.59
N GLY A 265 23.85 9.28 3.45
CA GLY A 265 23.17 8.07 3.88
C GLY A 265 21.84 7.79 3.17
N ALA A 266 21.53 8.49 2.07
CA ALA A 266 20.32 8.22 1.30
C ALA A 266 20.56 7.08 0.29
N GLY A 267 19.54 6.24 0.07
CA GLY A 267 19.63 5.15 -0.90
C GLY A 267 19.96 5.62 -2.32
N TYR A 268 20.72 4.81 -3.06
CA TYR A 268 20.93 4.97 -4.49
C TYR A 268 19.75 4.37 -5.26
N ILE A 269 19.26 5.11 -6.25
CA ILE A 269 18.14 4.69 -7.11
C ILE A 269 18.60 4.63 -8.56
N LYS A 270 17.90 3.85 -9.38
CA LYS A 270 18.08 3.92 -10.84
C LYS A 270 17.63 5.30 -11.32
N ILE A 271 18.56 6.05 -11.90
CA ILE A 271 18.30 7.35 -12.51
C ILE A 271 18.02 7.23 -14.02
N SER A 272 18.48 6.14 -14.63
CA SER A 272 18.23 5.79 -16.03
C SER A 272 18.04 4.28 -16.17
N ALA A 273 17.85 3.80 -17.40
CA ALA A 273 17.79 2.37 -17.68
C ALA A 273 19.04 1.61 -17.19
N THR A 274 20.20 2.27 -17.12
CA THR A 274 21.49 1.61 -16.88
C THR A 274 22.32 2.19 -15.74
N ARG A 275 21.91 3.31 -15.10
CA ARG A 275 22.73 3.98 -14.08
C ARG A 275 22.04 4.14 -12.74
N TYR A 276 22.83 4.06 -11.67
CA TYR A 276 22.43 4.41 -10.31
C TYR A 276 22.96 5.80 -9.92
N GLY A 277 22.23 6.49 -9.04
CA GLY A 277 22.64 7.76 -8.45
C GLY A 277 21.92 8.05 -7.13
N CYS A 278 22.44 9.02 -6.37
CA CYS A 278 21.89 9.42 -5.07
C CYS A 278 20.43 9.89 -5.20
N SER A 279 19.52 9.29 -4.43
CA SER A 279 18.11 9.67 -4.44
C SER A 279 17.85 11.04 -3.83
N ALA A 280 18.56 11.42 -2.76
CA ALA A 280 18.40 12.72 -2.11
C ALA A 280 18.79 13.86 -3.07
N ALA A 281 19.94 13.73 -3.75
CA ALA A 281 20.39 14.69 -4.76
C ALA A 281 19.38 14.85 -5.90
N ARG A 282 18.79 13.74 -6.38
CA ARG A 282 17.91 13.74 -7.57
C ARG A 282 16.45 14.09 -7.29
N ASN A 283 15.89 13.63 -6.18
CA ASN A 283 14.46 13.76 -5.88
C ASN A 283 14.14 14.93 -4.95
N ARG A 284 15.10 15.33 -4.10
CA ARG A 284 14.93 16.37 -3.07
C ARG A 284 15.89 17.55 -3.25
N GLY A 285 17.02 17.37 -3.94
CA GLY A 285 18.04 18.40 -4.07
C GLY A 285 18.83 18.67 -2.78
N THR A 286 18.74 17.79 -1.77
CA THR A 286 19.36 17.98 -0.44
C THR A 286 20.76 17.37 -0.31
N CYS A 287 21.36 16.94 -1.42
CA CYS A 287 22.72 16.39 -1.44
C CYS A 287 23.42 16.80 -2.73
N ASP A 288 24.70 17.19 -2.61
CA ASP A 288 25.51 17.64 -3.75
C ASP A 288 26.11 16.50 -4.57
N ASN A 289 25.98 15.24 -4.10
CA ASN A 289 26.48 14.09 -4.82
C ASN A 289 25.65 13.79 -6.08
N ARG A 290 26.09 14.37 -7.20
CA ARG A 290 25.52 14.16 -8.54
C ARG A 290 26.21 13.04 -9.32
N ARG A 291 27.19 12.34 -8.72
CA ARG A 291 27.89 11.24 -9.38
C ARG A 291 26.92 10.09 -9.63
N SER A 292 27.05 9.48 -10.80
CA SER A 292 26.29 8.29 -11.17
C SER A 292 27.23 7.20 -11.64
N ILE A 293 26.86 5.95 -11.39
CA ILE A 293 27.63 4.78 -11.78
C ILE A 293 26.78 3.88 -12.66
N ALA A 294 27.39 3.28 -13.68
CA ALA A 294 26.71 2.27 -14.48
C ALA A 294 26.44 1.03 -13.63
N ARG A 295 25.27 0.42 -13.83
CA ARG A 295 24.83 -0.78 -13.12
C ARG A 295 25.83 -1.92 -13.30
N THR A 296 26.24 -2.16 -14.54
CA THR A 296 27.18 -3.23 -14.91
C THR A 296 28.52 -3.07 -14.19
N ASP A 297 29.06 -1.85 -14.17
CA ASP A 297 30.36 -1.58 -13.55
C ASP A 297 30.29 -1.75 -12.03
N LEU A 298 29.18 -1.31 -11.42
CA LEU A 298 28.96 -1.45 -9.99
C LEU A 298 28.77 -2.92 -9.60
N GLU A 299 27.92 -3.66 -10.32
CA GLU A 299 27.72 -5.10 -10.11
C GLU A 299 29.05 -5.85 -10.27
N ALA A 300 29.82 -5.57 -11.32
CA ALA A 300 31.13 -6.18 -11.54
C ALA A 300 32.11 -5.90 -10.39
N ARG A 301 32.19 -4.65 -9.91
CA ARG A 301 33.07 -4.27 -8.78
C ARG A 301 32.69 -4.98 -7.49
N VAL A 302 31.39 -5.07 -7.19
CA VAL A 302 30.91 -5.75 -5.99
C VAL A 302 31.18 -7.25 -6.09
N LEU A 303 30.85 -7.88 -7.21
CA LEU A 303 31.09 -9.31 -7.43
C LEU A 303 32.58 -9.66 -7.40
N HIS A 304 33.43 -8.81 -7.98
CA HIS A 304 34.88 -8.97 -7.92
C HIS A 304 35.40 -8.86 -6.48
N GLY A 305 34.95 -7.85 -5.72
CA GLY A 305 35.32 -7.72 -4.31
C GLY A 305 34.84 -8.89 -3.45
N LEU A 306 33.64 -9.42 -3.70
CA LEU A 306 33.15 -10.63 -3.06
C LEU A 306 34.04 -11.82 -3.42
N LYS A 307 34.38 -12.01 -4.69
CA LYS A 307 35.26 -13.10 -5.13
C LYS A 307 36.64 -13.03 -4.48
N GLU A 308 37.25 -11.86 -4.37
CA GLU A 308 38.59 -11.74 -3.79
C GLU A 308 38.61 -11.82 -2.26
N LYS A 309 37.60 -11.23 -1.59
CA LYS A 309 37.59 -11.11 -0.12
C LYS A 309 36.83 -12.21 0.62
N LEU A 310 35.85 -12.88 -0.01
CA LEU A 310 35.18 -14.03 0.58
C LEU A 310 35.89 -15.36 0.34
N MET A 311 36.90 -15.43 -0.54
CA MET A 311 37.69 -16.67 -0.76
C MET A 311 38.64 -17.02 0.40
N HIS A 312 38.45 -16.45 1.59
CA HIS A 312 39.05 -16.96 2.82
C HIS A 312 38.24 -18.17 3.32
N PRO A 313 38.89 -19.31 3.67
CA PRO A 313 38.21 -20.57 3.97
C PRO A 313 37.05 -20.47 4.98
N GLU A 314 37.20 -19.63 6.00
CA GLU A 314 36.18 -19.43 7.04
C GLU A 314 34.94 -18.66 6.53
N LEU A 315 35.13 -17.63 5.70
CA LEU A 315 34.03 -16.83 5.14
C LEU A 315 33.31 -17.56 4.01
N VAL A 316 34.03 -18.40 3.24
CA VAL A 316 33.41 -19.30 2.24
C VAL A 316 32.45 -20.27 2.93
N ARG A 317 32.85 -20.85 4.07
CA ARG A 317 32.02 -21.81 4.80
C ARG A 317 30.72 -21.17 5.29
N GLU A 318 30.79 -19.97 5.86
CA GLU A 318 29.61 -19.23 6.31
C GLU A 318 28.71 -18.81 5.13
N PHE A 319 29.31 -18.33 4.03
CA PHE A 319 28.57 -18.00 2.82
C PHE A 319 27.87 -19.20 2.18
N ILE A 320 28.55 -20.35 2.06
CA ILE A 320 27.95 -21.59 1.53
C ILE A 320 26.81 -22.04 2.45
N ALA A 321 26.97 -21.96 3.77
CA ALA A 321 25.94 -22.33 4.72
C ALA A 321 24.69 -21.45 4.58
N GLU A 322 24.84 -20.12 4.52
CA GLU A 322 23.71 -19.20 4.34
C GLU A 322 23.10 -19.31 2.93
N PHE A 323 23.92 -19.45 1.89
CA PHE A 323 23.44 -19.64 0.52
C PHE A 323 22.61 -20.93 0.40
N HIS A 324 23.10 -22.04 0.96
CA HIS A 324 22.33 -23.28 1.01
C HIS A 324 21.04 -23.12 1.82
N ARG A 325 21.07 -22.40 2.94
CA ARG A 325 19.87 -22.15 3.75
C ARG A 325 18.82 -21.36 2.98
N GLU A 326 19.18 -20.25 2.34
CA GLU A 326 18.23 -19.44 1.56
C GLU A 326 17.78 -20.19 0.29
N MET A 327 18.67 -20.92 -0.41
CA MET A 327 18.27 -21.76 -1.54
C MET A 327 17.30 -22.88 -1.14
N GLN A 328 17.54 -23.54 0.00
CA GLN A 328 16.62 -24.55 0.53
C GLN A 328 15.28 -23.94 0.90
N LYS A 329 15.28 -22.74 1.49
CA LYS A 329 14.07 -22.00 1.82
C LYS A 329 13.27 -21.62 0.57
N ASP A 330 13.91 -21.05 -0.44
CA ASP A 330 13.27 -20.72 -1.72
C ASP A 330 12.73 -21.96 -2.44
N GLN A 331 13.48 -23.07 -2.44
CA GLN A 331 13.00 -24.35 -2.99
C GLN A 331 11.81 -24.90 -2.21
N THR A 332 11.85 -24.82 -0.88
CA THR A 332 10.75 -25.28 -0.01
C THR A 332 9.51 -24.42 -0.21
N ASP A 333 9.66 -23.10 -0.34
CA ASP A 333 8.57 -22.15 -0.60
C ASP A 333 7.97 -22.39 -1.99
N ALA A 334 8.82 -22.60 -3.01
CA ALA A 334 8.38 -22.91 -4.37
C ALA A 334 7.66 -24.27 -4.43
N GLN A 335 8.17 -25.29 -3.73
CA GLN A 335 7.56 -26.62 -3.68
C GLN A 335 6.25 -26.60 -2.90
N THR A 336 6.18 -25.84 -1.79
CA THR A 336 4.95 -25.63 -1.03
C THR A 336 3.91 -24.92 -1.90
N THR A 337 4.29 -23.86 -2.60
CA THR A 337 3.42 -23.12 -3.52
C THR A 337 2.91 -24.02 -4.64
N ARG A 338 3.78 -24.86 -5.22
CA ARG A 338 3.42 -25.84 -6.25
C ARG A 338 2.45 -26.88 -5.71
N GLN A 339 2.72 -27.49 -4.56
CA GLN A 339 1.83 -28.48 -3.95
C GLN A 339 0.47 -27.90 -3.58
N VAL A 340 0.43 -26.66 -3.07
CA VAL A 340 -0.84 -25.95 -2.79
C VAL A 340 -1.60 -25.70 -4.10
N SER A 341 -0.92 -25.29 -5.17
CA SER A 341 -1.53 -25.06 -6.48
C SER A 341 -2.06 -26.35 -7.11
N GLU A 342 -1.28 -27.44 -7.07
CA GLU A 342 -1.68 -28.77 -7.55
C GLU A 342 -2.86 -29.33 -6.74
N ARG A 343 -2.87 -29.16 -5.41
CA ARG A 343 -4.03 -29.53 -4.56
C ARG A 343 -5.27 -28.71 -4.85
N ARG A 344 -5.12 -27.42 -5.19
CA ARG A 344 -6.24 -26.56 -5.59
C ARG A 344 -6.79 -26.97 -6.95
N LEU A 345 -5.93 -27.28 -7.92
CA LEU A 345 -6.30 -27.81 -9.24
C LEU A 345 -7.04 -29.15 -9.10
N ALA A 346 -6.49 -30.09 -8.33
CA ALA A 346 -7.11 -31.38 -8.06
C ALA A 346 -8.42 -31.28 -7.24
N LYS A 347 -8.67 -30.18 -6.52
CA LYS A 347 -9.97 -29.90 -5.88
C LYS A 347 -10.96 -29.21 -6.81
N SER A 348 -10.51 -28.52 -7.86
CA SER A 348 -11.38 -27.90 -8.87
C SER A 348 -11.77 -28.86 -10.00
N GLU A 349 -10.92 -29.82 -10.37
CA GLU A 349 -11.20 -30.81 -11.42
C GLU A 349 -12.41 -31.72 -11.15
N PRO A 350 -12.68 -32.21 -9.92
CA PRO A 350 -13.85 -33.05 -9.65
C PRO A 350 -15.19 -32.31 -9.83
N ARG A 351 -15.19 -30.96 -9.78
CA ARG A 351 -16.38 -30.15 -9.97
C ARG A 351 -16.75 -29.95 -11.44
N SER A 352 -15.79 -30.04 -12.37
CA SER A 352 -16.07 -30.04 -13.81
C SER A 352 -16.58 -31.39 -14.32
N THR A 353 -16.15 -32.51 -13.73
CA THR A 353 -16.57 -33.86 -14.16
C THR A 353 -17.90 -34.30 -13.55
N GLY A 354 -18.34 -33.70 -12.44
CA GLY A 354 -19.63 -34.00 -11.81
C GLY A 354 -20.85 -33.29 -12.42
N CYS A 355 -20.66 -32.28 -13.29
CA CYS A 355 -21.75 -31.55 -13.94
C CYS A 355 -22.15 -32.10 -15.33
N LEU A 356 -21.44 -33.12 -15.83
CA LEU A 356 -21.81 -33.86 -17.05
C LEU A 356 -22.04 -35.33 -16.71
N GLN A 357 -23.16 -35.61 -16.04
CA GLN A 357 -23.79 -36.92 -16.15
C GLN A 357 -25.15 -36.74 -16.83
N PRO A 358 -25.41 -37.36 -18.00
CA PRO A 358 -26.76 -37.35 -18.57
C PRO A 358 -27.69 -38.15 -17.65
N SER A 359 -28.73 -37.47 -17.15
CA SER A 359 -29.83 -38.12 -16.43
C SER A 359 -30.54 -39.10 -17.37
N PRO A 360 -30.67 -40.39 -17.02
CA PRO A 360 -31.65 -41.25 -17.67
C PRO A 360 -33.03 -40.94 -17.08
N THR A 361 -34.07 -41.06 -17.90
CA THR A 361 -35.52 -40.99 -17.57
C THR A 361 -36.16 -39.61 -17.35
N GLY A 362 -37.17 -39.30 -18.18
CA GLY A 362 -38.22 -38.33 -17.86
C GLY A 362 -38.88 -37.66 -19.06
N CYS A 363 -39.90 -38.31 -19.65
CA CYS A 363 -40.81 -37.80 -20.67
C CYS A 363 -41.25 -36.32 -20.49
N ILE A 364 -41.28 -35.57 -21.59
CA ILE A 364 -42.28 -34.51 -21.79
C ILE A 364 -42.81 -34.66 -23.23
N THR A 365 -44.05 -35.14 -23.30
CA THR A 365 -44.85 -35.30 -24.51
C THR A 365 -45.30 -33.94 -25.03
N GLN A 366 -45.27 -33.77 -26.35
CA GLN A 366 -45.85 -32.64 -27.07
C GLN A 366 -47.38 -32.75 -27.10
N ALA A 367 -48.06 -31.64 -26.79
CA ALA A 367 -49.25 -31.13 -27.48
C ALA A 367 -49.48 -29.68 -27.06
#